data_AF-A0A352N0H9-F1
#
_entry.id   AF-A0A352N0H9-F1
#
_cell.length_a   1.000
_cell.length_b   1.000
_cell.length_c   1.000
_cell.angle_alpha   90.00
_cell.angle_beta   90.00
_cell.angle_gamma   90.00
#
_symmetry.space_group_name_H-M   'P 1'
#
loop_
_entity.id
_entity.type
_entity.pdbx_description
1 polymer ?
#
loop_
_entity_poly.entity_id
_entity_poly.type
_entity_poly.pdbx_seq_one_letter_code
_entity_poly.pdbx_strand_id
1 'polypeptide(L)'
;MADNTAQILNLSMIFIPLLLITGIYCILVTRNLIRIIIGLEILTKAVTLLIIVAGYATGELALAQTLVITLIIIEVVVMVVAAGIIINVSRHNSSLDVRKLEKLKG
;
A
#
# COMPACT_ATOMS: atom_id res chain seq x y z
N MET A 1 18.59 7.36 -26.46
CA MET A 1 17.61 7.89 -25.47
C MET A 1 16.30 7.10 -25.44
N ALA A 2 15.81 6.55 -26.57
CA ALA A 2 14.62 5.70 -26.61
C ALA A 2 14.77 4.33 -25.92
N ASP A 3 16.00 3.78 -25.82
CA ASP A 3 16.19 2.49 -25.13
C ASP A 3 15.93 2.56 -23.62
N ASN A 4 16.35 3.63 -22.95
CA ASN A 4 16.13 3.76 -21.50
C ASN A 4 14.64 3.89 -21.17
N THR A 5 13.85 4.58 -22.00
CA THR A 5 12.43 4.80 -21.74
C THR A 5 11.63 3.50 -21.91
N ALA A 6 11.98 2.71 -22.94
CA ALA A 6 11.43 1.37 -23.13
C ALA A 6 11.82 0.41 -21.99
N GLN A 7 13.05 0.50 -21.48
CA GLN A 7 13.48 -0.31 -20.34
C GLN A 7 12.74 0.06 -19.04
N ILE A 8 12.52 1.35 -18.77
CA ILE A 8 11.76 1.80 -17.60
C ILE A 8 10.31 1.29 -17.66
N LEU A 9 9.69 1.32 -18.84
CA LEU A 9 8.33 0.80 -19.05
C LEU A 9 8.26 -0.73 -18.87
N ASN A 10 9.18 -1.49 -19.44
CA ASN A 10 9.20 -2.95 -19.30
C ASN A 10 9.42 -3.38 -17.84
N LEU A 11 10.32 -2.70 -17.13
CA LEU A 11 10.59 -2.99 -15.72
C LEU A 11 9.37 -2.71 -14.84
N SER A 12 8.73 -1.56 -15.04
CA SER A 12 7.55 -1.17 -14.24
C SER A 12 6.32 -2.04 -14.54
N MET A 13 6.14 -2.50 -15.78
CA MET A 13 5.05 -3.41 -16.16
C MET A 13 5.11 -4.77 -15.45
N ILE A 14 6.31 -5.24 -15.07
CA ILE A 14 6.50 -6.47 -14.28
C ILE A 14 6.46 -6.18 -12.78
N PHE A 15 7.01 -5.06 -12.33
CA PHE A 15 7.14 -4.75 -10.91
C PHE A 15 5.78 -4.44 -10.24
N ILE A 16 4.89 -3.73 -10.93
CA ILE A 16 3.55 -3.37 -10.42
C ILE A 16 2.71 -4.61 -10.09
N PRO A 17 2.48 -5.58 -10.99
CA PRO A 17 1.70 -6.78 -10.67
C PRO A 17 2.37 -7.62 -9.58
N LEU A 18 3.70 -7.66 -9.52
CA LEU A 18 4.43 -8.35 -8.46
C LEU A 18 4.13 -7.74 -7.08
N LEU A 19 4.16 -6.41 -6.97
CA LEU A 19 3.78 -5.67 -5.75
C LEU A 19 2.29 -5.88 -5.39
N LEU A 20 1.41 -5.90 -6.39
CA LEU A 20 -0.02 -6.17 -6.18
C LEU A 20 -0.26 -7.57 -5.61
N ILE A 21 0.36 -8.59 -6.21
CA ILE A 21 0.24 -9.98 -5.76
C ILE A 21 0.82 -10.15 -4.36
N THR A 22 2.00 -9.60 -4.09
CA THR A 22 2.64 -9.69 -2.78
C THR A 22 1.86 -8.95 -1.69
N GLY A 23 1.29 -7.78 -1.99
CA GLY A 23 0.44 -7.04 -1.07
C GLY A 23 -0.85 -7.81 -0.72
N ILE A 24 -1.55 -8.34 -1.74
CA ILE A 24 -2.76 -9.17 -1.53
C ILE A 24 -2.40 -10.42 -0.73
N TYR A 25 -1.31 -11.10 -1.10
CA TYR A 25 -0.84 -12.31 -0.41
C TYR A 25 -0.53 -12.04 1.06
N CYS A 26 0.13 -10.92 1.37
CA CYS A 26 0.45 -10.52 2.74
C CYS A 26 -0.82 -10.33 3.58
N ILE A 27 -1.84 -9.66 3.02
CA ILE A 27 -3.12 -9.44 3.71
C ILE A 27 -3.86 -10.75 3.96
N LEU A 28 -3.92 -11.66 2.96
CA LEU A 28 -4.68 -12.90 3.07
C LEU A 28 -4.04 -13.93 4.01
N VAL A 29 -2.71 -14.02 4.03
CA VAL A 29 -2.00 -15.04 4.82
C VAL A 29 -1.88 -14.64 6.29
N THR A 30 -1.82 -13.35 6.58
CA THR A 30 -1.50 -12.88 7.92
C THR A 30 -2.75 -12.58 8.73
N ARG A 31 -2.77 -13.02 10.00
CA ARG A 31 -3.83 -12.71 10.98
C ARG A 31 -3.44 -11.62 11.97
N ASN A 32 -2.25 -11.06 11.82
CA ASN A 32 -1.75 -10.04 12.72
C ASN A 32 -2.07 -8.66 12.15
N LEU A 33 -2.74 -7.81 12.92
CA LEU A 33 -3.14 -6.45 12.51
C LEU A 33 -1.97 -5.65 11.91
N ILE A 34 -0.78 -5.75 12.49
CA ILE A 34 0.40 -5.02 11.99
C ILE A 34 0.78 -5.52 10.59
N ARG A 35 0.77 -6.84 10.37
CA ARG A 35 1.12 -7.41 9.05
C ARG A 35 0.07 -7.08 7.99
N ILE A 36 -1.20 -6.98 8.38
CA ILE A 36 -2.28 -6.55 7.48
C ILE A 36 -2.04 -5.11 7.01
N ILE A 37 -1.70 -4.19 7.92
CA ILE A 37 -1.37 -2.80 7.56
C ILE A 37 -0.16 -2.74 6.62
N ILE A 38 0.89 -3.53 6.89
CA ILE A 38 2.06 -3.58 6.01
C ILE A 38 1.67 -4.09 4.60
N GLY A 39 0.81 -5.11 4.53
CA GLY A 39 0.27 -5.58 3.25
C GLY A 39 -0.53 -4.50 2.50
N LEU A 40 -1.29 -3.68 3.22
CA LEU A 40 -2.04 -2.55 2.66
C LEU A 40 -1.11 -1.46 2.12
N GLU A 41 -0.05 -1.10 2.84
CA GLU A 41 0.96 -0.15 2.38
C GLU A 41 1.65 -0.63 1.08
N ILE A 42 1.98 -1.93 1.00
CA ILE A 42 2.58 -2.49 -0.22
C ILE A 42 1.63 -2.32 -1.43
N LEU A 43 0.32 -2.51 -1.22
CA LEU A 43 -0.67 -2.30 -2.27
C LEU A 43 -0.75 -0.85 -2.72
N THR A 44 -0.74 0.10 -1.79
CA THR A 44 -0.82 1.52 -2.14
C THR A 44 0.46 1.99 -2.85
N LYS A 45 1.63 1.42 -2.56
CA LYS A 45 2.86 1.65 -3.37
C LYS A 45 2.75 1.10 -4.79
N ALA A 46 2.09 -0.05 -4.98
CA ALA A 46 1.81 -0.56 -6.33
C ALA A 46 0.94 0.42 -7.15
N VAL A 47 -0.11 0.97 -6.52
CA VAL A 47 -0.98 1.99 -7.13
C VAL A 47 -0.23 3.28 -7.41
N THR A 48 0.60 3.75 -6.47
CA THR A 48 1.41 4.96 -6.63
C THR A 48 2.37 4.83 -7.81
N LEU A 49 3.04 3.69 -7.94
CA LEU A 49 3.89 3.41 -9.11
C LEU A 49 3.10 3.36 -10.42
N LEU A 50 1.90 2.77 -10.40
CA LEU A 50 1.02 2.76 -11.57
C LEU A 50 0.65 4.17 -12.04
N ILE A 51 0.36 5.09 -11.11
CA ILE A 51 0.05 6.49 -11.42
C ILE A 51 1.25 7.19 -12.07
N ILE A 52 2.46 6.99 -11.54
CA ILE A 52 3.68 7.59 -12.11
C ILE A 52 3.91 7.08 -13.54
N VAL A 53 3.76 5.77 -13.76
CA VAL A 53 3.95 5.16 -15.08
C VAL A 53 2.86 5.61 -16.06
N ALA A 54 1.62 5.72 -15.60
CA ALA A 54 0.52 6.25 -16.40
C ALA A 54 0.78 7.71 -16.82
N GLY A 55 1.21 8.57 -15.89
CA GLY A 55 1.61 9.95 -16.20
C GLY A 55 2.80 10.06 -17.14
N TYR A 56 3.74 9.12 -17.03
CA TYR A 56 4.86 9.01 -17.97
C TYR A 56 4.39 8.60 -19.37
N ALA A 57 3.45 7.65 -19.46
CA ALA A 57 2.90 7.17 -20.73
C ALA A 57 2.00 8.21 -21.43
N THR A 58 1.29 9.05 -20.68
CA THR A 58 0.43 10.12 -21.24
C THR A 58 1.18 11.44 -21.49
N GLY A 59 2.40 11.59 -20.97
CA GLY A 59 3.18 12.83 -21.02
C GLY A 59 2.80 13.87 -19.95
N GLU A 60 1.77 13.59 -19.15
CA GLU A 60 1.24 14.47 -18.11
C GLU A 60 1.94 14.25 -16.75
N LEU A 61 3.27 14.35 -16.73
CA LEU A 61 4.08 14.09 -15.53
C LEU A 61 3.77 15.02 -14.37
N ALA A 62 3.47 16.30 -14.65
CA ALA A 62 3.15 17.28 -13.61
C ALA A 62 1.87 16.91 -12.84
N LEU A 63 0.84 16.42 -13.54
CA LEU A 63 -0.41 15.96 -12.94
C LEU A 63 -0.20 14.69 -12.12
N ALA A 64 0.55 13.71 -12.66
CA ALA A 64 0.84 12.48 -11.93
C ALA A 64 1.67 12.74 -10.68
N GLN A 65 2.67 13.63 -10.74
CA GLN A 65 3.49 13.99 -9.58
C GLN A 65 2.68 14.68 -8.49
N THR A 66 1.82 15.63 -8.84
CA THR A 66 0.95 16.30 -7.86
C THR A 66 0.00 15.31 -7.20
N LEU A 67 -0.58 14.37 -7.97
CA LEU A 67 -1.42 13.31 -7.41
C LEU A 67 -0.64 12.37 -6.47
N VAL A 68 0.58 11.99 -6.84
CA VAL A 68 1.43 11.10 -6.03
C VAL A 68 1.82 11.76 -4.71
N ILE A 69 2.19 13.04 -4.73
CA ILE A 69 2.57 13.77 -3.51
C ILE A 69 1.39 13.86 -2.54
N THR A 70 0.18 14.14 -3.03
CA THR A 70 -1.01 14.18 -2.17
C THR A 70 -1.36 12.80 -1.62
N LEU A 71 -1.21 11.75 -2.43
CA LEU A 71 -1.42 10.36 -2.03
C LEU A 71 -0.46 9.96 -0.89
N ILE A 72 0.82 10.29 -0.99
CA ILE A 72 1.83 10.01 0.06
C ILE A 72 1.43 10.68 1.39
N ILE A 73 0.95 11.92 1.36
CA ILE A 73 0.51 12.62 2.58
C ILE A 73 -0.67 11.88 3.22
N ILE A 74 -1.67 11.50 2.41
CA ILE A 74 -2.85 10.78 2.88
C ILE A 74 -2.45 9.42 3.49
N GLU A 75 -1.57 8.67 2.84
CA GLU A 75 -1.07 7.37 3.33
C GLU A 75 -0.46 7.50 4.72
N VAL A 76 0.42 8.48 4.93
CA VAL A 76 1.06 8.69 6.24
C VAL A 76 0.02 9.00 7.32
N VAL A 77 -1.00 9.82 7.00
CA VAL A 77 -2.09 10.12 7.94
C VAL A 77 -2.88 8.86 8.30
N VAL A 78 -3.23 8.04 7.30
CA VAL A 78 -3.95 6.77 7.50
C VAL A 78 -3.11 5.80 8.34
N MET A 79 -1.80 5.71 8.08
CA MET A 79 -0.87 4.89 8.85
C MET A 79 -0.80 5.29 10.32
N VAL A 80 -0.76 6.59 10.62
CA VAL A 80 -0.74 7.09 11.99
C VAL A 80 -2.04 6.72 12.72
N VAL A 81 -3.20 6.90 12.07
CA VAL A 81 -4.49 6.52 12.64
C VAL A 81 -4.56 5.01 12.89
N ALA A 82 -4.16 4.21 11.91
CA ALA A 82 -4.19 2.75 12.02
C ALA A 82 -3.22 2.24 13.10
N ALA A 83 -2.03 2.82 13.22
CA ALA A 83 -1.10 2.54 14.32
C ALA A 83 -1.70 2.91 15.69
N GLY A 84 -2.38 4.06 15.80
CA GLY A 84 -3.09 4.45 17.01
C GLY A 84 -4.18 3.46 17.42
N ILE A 85 -4.95 2.95 16.45
CA ILE A 85 -5.94 1.89 16.67
C ILE A 85 -5.25 0.62 17.16
N ILE A 86 -4.16 0.19 16.51
CA ILE A 86 -3.40 -1.00 16.93
C ILE A 86 -2.90 -0.86 18.37
N ILE A 87 -2.34 0.30 18.75
CA ILE A 87 -1.86 0.53 20.11
C ILE A 87 -3.02 0.45 21.11
N ASN A 88 -4.17 1.05 20.80
CA ASN A 88 -5.34 1.00 21.67
C ASN A 88 -5.90 -0.43 21.83
N VAL A 89 -5.93 -1.20 20.74
CA VAL A 89 -6.32 -2.62 20.73
C VAL A 89 -5.31 -3.46 21.52
N SER A 90 -4.00 -3.19 21.37
CA SER A 90 -2.93 -3.87 22.09
C SER A 90 -2.97 -3.64 23.60
N ARG A 91 -3.56 -2.53 24.05
CA ARG A 91 -3.70 -2.23 25.48
C ARG A 91 -4.77 -3.09 26.16
N HIS A 92 -5.79 -3.50 25.42
CA HIS A 92 -6.91 -4.30 25.93
C HIS A 92 -6.81 -5.79 25.57
N ASN A 93 -6.04 -6.14 24.55
CA ASN A 93 -5.83 -7.51 24.10
C ASN A 93 -4.35 -7.86 24.18
N SER A 94 -4.01 -8.98 24.85
CA SER A 94 -2.63 -9.49 24.90
C SER A 94 -2.11 -10.02 23.55
N SER A 95 -2.87 -9.87 22.46
CA SER A 95 -2.56 -10.44 21.15
C SER A 95 -3.25 -9.64 20.04
N LEU A 96 -2.48 -9.31 19.00
CA LEU A 96 -2.91 -8.53 17.82
C LEU A 96 -3.56 -9.40 16.73
N ASP A 97 -4.16 -10.51 17.13
CA ASP A 97 -4.86 -11.43 16.24
C ASP A 97 -6.27 -10.91 15.95
N VAL A 98 -6.59 -10.67 14.68
CA VAL A 98 -7.92 -10.20 14.25
C VAL A 98 -9.05 -11.09 14.76
N ARG A 99 -8.83 -12.39 14.96
CA ARG A 99 -9.89 -13.31 15.41
C ARG A 99 -10.30 -13.12 16.87
N LYS A 100 -9.42 -12.56 17.70
CA LYS A 100 -9.76 -12.24 19.10
C LYS A 100 -10.65 -11.01 19.20
N LEU A 101 -10.64 -10.16 18.17
CA LEU A 101 -11.52 -9.00 18.05
C LEU A 101 -12.95 -9.39 17.66
N GLU A 102 -13.15 -10.58 17.10
CA GLU A 102 -14.46 -11.16 16.76
C GLU A 102 -15.28 -11.55 18.02
N LYS A 103 -14.67 -11.57 19.21
CA LYS A 103 -15.36 -11.89 20.46
C LYS A 103 -16.24 -10.76 21.00
N LEU A 104 -16.24 -9.60 20.35
CA LEU A 104 -17.17 -8.51 20.62
C LEU A 104 -18.53 -8.85 19.95
N LYS A 105 -19.26 -9.79 20.55
CA LYS A 105 -20.69 -9.97 20.27
C LYS A 105 -21.48 -8.87 21.00
N GLY A 106 -22.39 -8.23 20.27
CA GLY A 106 -23.50 -7.50 20.88
C GLY A 106 -24.44 -8.43 21.63
#